data_AF-A0A941D3T4-F1
#
_entry.id   AF-A0A941D3T4-F1
#
_cell.length_a   1.000
_cell.length_b   1.000
_cell.length_c   1.000
_cell.angle_alpha   90.00
_cell.angle_beta   90.00
_cell.angle_gamma   90.00
#
_symmetry.space_group_name_H-M   'P 1'
#
loop_
_entity.id
_entity.type
_entity.pdbx_description
1 polymer ?
#
loop_
_entity_poly.entity_id
_entity_poly.type
_entity_poly.pdbx_seq_one_letter_code
_entity_poly.pdbx_strand_id
1 'polypeptide(L)'
;MAEDDIRERSRRTLERARSNYERDPSLPNTVWYGRVLGFRYRIDEAIAVFSEGLGRFPDSFELLRQRGHRYLSTRRFAEGLADLTRAAELLEGLLEWIEPDGEGSELPVPATSIQFNTWYHLALAHYLLGDWDAAEAAYRRCLEWVRADDPDGLTACSDWLYMTLRRKGDEAAADEVLAAIPAGLPDTAFVEGPSYYRRLRMYRGEFAPEDLLTPDLGSQVIHDLETLYATQGYGVGNWHLYNGETQRAREVFEQILRGRSKYAFGYIAAERDLREMGAGPGA
;
A
#
# COMPACT_ATOMS: atom_id res chain seq x y z
N MET A 1 -0.39 -21.42 -11.81
CA MET A 1 1.06 -21.74 -11.71
C MET A 1 1.26 -22.49 -10.40
N ALA A 2 2.11 -23.52 -10.34
CA ALA A 2 2.36 -24.22 -9.09
C ALA A 2 3.14 -23.31 -8.12
N GLU A 3 2.78 -23.28 -6.83
CA GLU A 3 3.45 -22.46 -5.81
C GLU A 3 4.97 -22.68 -5.75
N ASP A 4 5.43 -23.91 -6.02
CA ASP A 4 6.84 -24.29 -6.06
C ASP A 4 7.62 -23.54 -7.16
N ASP A 5 6.97 -23.18 -8.27
CA ASP A 5 7.58 -22.41 -9.36
C ASP A 5 7.79 -20.94 -8.96
N ILE A 6 6.83 -20.33 -8.25
CA ILE A 6 6.95 -18.94 -7.79
C ILE A 6 8.05 -18.80 -6.72
N ARG A 7 8.13 -19.73 -5.77
CA ARG A 7 9.17 -19.73 -4.74
C ARG A 7 10.56 -19.85 -5.34
N GLU A 8 10.72 -20.70 -6.36
CA GLU A 8 12.00 -20.89 -7.04
C GLU A 8 12.39 -19.69 -7.90
N ARG A 9 11.47 -19.12 -8.70
CA ARG A 9 11.67 -17.85 -9.42
C ARG A 9 12.06 -16.72 -8.46
N SER A 10 11.40 -16.67 -7.31
CA SER A 10 11.70 -15.73 -6.24
C SER A 10 13.13 -15.94 -5.73
N ARG A 11 13.54 -17.17 -5.38
CA ARG A 11 14.92 -17.44 -4.94
C ARG A 11 15.97 -16.99 -5.98
N ARG A 12 15.80 -17.39 -7.24
CA ARG A 12 16.71 -17.02 -8.35
C ARG A 12 16.77 -15.51 -8.57
N THR A 13 15.64 -14.82 -8.49
CA THR A 13 15.58 -13.36 -8.63
C THR A 13 16.38 -12.65 -7.52
N LEU A 14 16.29 -13.12 -6.27
CA LEU A 14 17.05 -12.56 -5.15
C LEU A 14 18.56 -12.77 -5.33
N GLU A 15 18.98 -13.97 -5.71
CA GLU A 15 20.39 -14.29 -5.94
C GLU A 15 20.98 -13.44 -7.05
N ARG A 16 20.26 -13.27 -8.16
CA ARG A 16 20.69 -12.42 -9.27
C ARG A 16 20.73 -10.94 -8.90
N ALA A 17 19.69 -10.42 -8.25
CA ALA A 17 19.63 -9.03 -7.82
C ALA A 17 20.78 -8.68 -6.87
N ARG A 18 21.07 -9.58 -5.91
CA ARG A 18 22.22 -9.46 -5.02
C ARG A 18 23.54 -9.48 -5.77
N SER A 19 23.73 -10.46 -6.66
CA SER A 19 24.98 -10.59 -7.43
C SER A 19 25.24 -9.37 -8.32
N ASN A 20 24.20 -8.80 -8.92
CA ASN A 20 24.32 -7.59 -9.73
C ASN A 20 24.68 -6.37 -8.87
N TYR A 21 24.02 -6.20 -7.72
CA TYR A 21 24.35 -5.15 -6.75
C TYR A 21 25.79 -5.24 -6.23
N GLU A 22 26.24 -6.44 -5.83
CA GLU A 22 27.60 -6.64 -5.31
C GLU A 22 28.69 -6.41 -6.37
N ARG A 23 28.38 -6.67 -7.65
CA ARG A 23 29.30 -6.43 -8.77
C ARG A 23 29.34 -4.96 -9.19
N ASP A 24 28.18 -4.33 -9.25
CA ASP A 24 27.99 -2.94 -9.65
C ASP A 24 26.84 -2.31 -8.85
N PRO A 25 27.12 -1.55 -7.79
CA PRO A 25 26.09 -0.91 -6.97
C PRO A 25 25.59 0.40 -7.59
N SER A 26 25.31 0.37 -8.90
CA SER A 26 24.65 1.45 -9.63
C SER A 26 23.24 1.71 -9.09
N LEU A 27 22.67 2.87 -9.42
CA LEU A 27 21.34 3.26 -8.96
C LEU A 27 20.27 2.19 -9.32
N PRO A 28 20.15 1.70 -10.57
CA PRO A 28 19.16 0.67 -10.91
C PRO A 28 19.34 -0.63 -10.13
N ASN A 29 20.59 -1.10 -9.95
CA ASN A 29 20.88 -2.32 -9.19
C ASN A 29 20.56 -2.16 -7.70
N THR A 30 20.82 -0.97 -7.13
CA THR A 30 20.50 -0.65 -5.74
C THR A 30 18.99 -0.63 -5.51
N VAL A 31 18.24 0.08 -6.37
CA VAL A 31 16.78 0.15 -6.31
C VAL A 31 16.19 -1.25 -6.43
N TRP A 32 16.60 -2.02 -7.44
CA TRP A 32 16.05 -3.36 -7.67
C TRP A 32 16.36 -4.32 -6.53
N TYR A 33 17.61 -4.38 -6.06
CA TYR A 33 17.97 -5.29 -4.98
C TYR A 33 17.17 -5.00 -3.69
N GLY A 34 17.04 -3.73 -3.33
CA GLY A 34 16.21 -3.32 -2.19
C GLY A 34 14.72 -3.66 -2.39
N ARG A 35 14.15 -3.47 -3.58
CA ARG A 35 12.76 -3.88 -3.91
C ARG A 35 12.57 -5.38 -3.68
N VAL A 36 13.50 -6.20 -4.17
CA VAL A 36 13.47 -7.67 -4.04
C VAL A 36 13.58 -8.12 -2.58
N LEU A 37 14.39 -7.45 -1.76
CA LEU A 37 14.41 -7.67 -0.30
C LEU A 37 13.05 -7.33 0.33
N GLY A 38 12.47 -6.20 -0.05
CA GLY A 38 11.16 -5.75 0.39
C GLY A 38 10.04 -6.75 0.11
N PHE A 39 9.98 -7.30 -1.11
CA PHE A 39 9.01 -8.34 -1.50
C PHE A 39 9.11 -9.63 -0.66
N ARG A 40 10.22 -9.86 0.04
CA ARG A 40 10.45 -11.01 0.94
C ARG A 40 10.35 -10.66 2.42
N TYR A 41 9.78 -9.50 2.73
CA TYR A 41 9.65 -9.00 4.10
C TYR A 41 10.99 -8.84 4.84
N ARG A 42 12.12 -8.76 4.11
CA ARG A 42 13.46 -8.41 4.62
C ARG A 42 13.58 -6.90 4.72
N ILE A 43 12.67 -6.28 5.46
CA ILE A 43 12.40 -4.84 5.42
C ILE A 43 13.60 -4.01 5.91
N ASP A 44 14.22 -4.41 7.03
CA ASP A 44 15.38 -3.70 7.58
C ASP A 44 16.60 -3.77 6.65
N GLU A 45 16.79 -4.90 5.97
CA GLU A 45 17.86 -5.05 4.97
C GLU A 45 17.59 -4.19 3.74
N ALA A 46 16.34 -4.11 3.27
CA ALA A 46 15.97 -3.20 2.20
C ALA A 46 16.24 -1.73 2.58
N ILE A 47 15.88 -1.32 3.80
CA ILE A 47 16.18 0.03 4.34
C ILE A 47 17.68 0.28 4.34
N ALA A 48 18.50 -0.68 4.77
CA ALA A 48 19.95 -0.55 4.78
C ALA A 48 20.51 -0.35 3.36
N VAL A 49 20.08 -1.16 2.40
CA VAL A 49 20.49 -1.03 0.98
C VAL A 49 20.11 0.34 0.41
N PHE A 50 18.88 0.81 0.64
CA PHE A 50 18.46 2.14 0.16
C PHE A 50 19.21 3.27 0.86
N SER A 51 19.50 3.13 2.16
CA SER A 51 20.24 4.14 2.92
C SER A 51 21.69 4.25 2.45
N GLU A 52 22.36 3.12 2.17
CA GLU A 52 23.68 3.10 1.54
C GLU A 52 23.62 3.73 0.13
N GLY A 53 22.60 3.38 -0.64
CA GLY A 53 22.31 3.95 -1.95
C GLY A 53 22.21 5.47 -1.94
N LEU A 54 21.46 6.04 -0.99
CA LEU A 54 21.30 7.49 -0.84
C LEU A 54 22.60 8.19 -0.42
N GLY A 55 23.56 7.47 0.16
CA GLY A 55 24.92 7.99 0.36
C GLY A 55 25.66 8.24 -0.96
N ARG A 56 25.36 7.47 -2.02
CA ARG A 56 25.93 7.60 -3.37
C ARG A 56 25.08 8.48 -4.31
N PHE A 57 23.77 8.42 -4.15
CA PHE A 57 22.77 9.08 -5.01
C PHE A 57 21.80 9.90 -4.14
N PRO A 58 22.25 11.00 -3.51
CA PRO A 58 21.50 11.69 -2.44
C PRO A 58 20.14 12.27 -2.85
N ASP A 59 19.97 12.64 -4.12
CA ASP A 59 18.71 13.17 -4.67
C ASP A 59 17.99 12.16 -5.59
N SER A 60 18.21 10.85 -5.41
CA SER A 60 17.43 9.84 -6.14
C SER A 60 16.03 9.73 -5.55
N PHE A 61 15.03 10.20 -6.29
CA PHE A 61 13.63 10.03 -5.92
C PHE A 61 13.23 8.56 -5.88
N GLU A 62 13.86 7.70 -6.68
CA GLU A 62 13.60 6.25 -6.70
C GLU A 62 13.98 5.62 -5.35
N LEU A 63 15.16 5.94 -4.83
CA LEU A 63 15.63 5.42 -3.55
C LEU A 63 14.85 6.01 -2.37
N LEU A 64 14.56 7.32 -2.41
CA LEU A 64 13.75 7.99 -1.39
C LEU A 64 12.35 7.39 -1.32
N ARG A 65 11.68 7.23 -2.47
CA ARG A 65 10.37 6.58 -2.58
C ARG A 65 10.38 5.19 -1.94
N GLN A 66 11.38 4.38 -2.28
CA GLN A 66 11.45 3.00 -1.82
C GLN A 66 11.80 2.91 -0.32
N ARG A 67 12.72 3.74 0.19
CA ARG A 67 13.04 3.77 1.62
C ARG A 67 11.88 4.30 2.44
N GLY A 68 11.24 5.36 1.96
CA GLY A 68 10.05 5.94 2.57
C GLY A 68 8.91 4.92 2.72
N HIS A 69 8.66 4.10 1.69
CA HIS A 69 7.77 2.93 1.79
C HIS A 69 8.13 2.05 2.99
N ARG A 70 9.39 1.60 3.05
CA ARG A 70 9.83 0.64 4.06
C ARG A 70 9.77 1.20 5.47
N TYR A 71 9.99 2.51 5.64
CA TYR A 71 9.79 3.19 6.92
C TYR A 71 8.33 3.12 7.39
N LEU A 72 7.34 3.23 6.50
CA LEU A 72 5.94 3.01 6.88
C LEU A 72 5.73 1.57 7.40
N SER A 73 6.33 0.58 6.73
CA SER A 73 6.25 -0.82 7.16
C SER A 73 6.84 -1.07 8.56
N THR A 74 7.79 -0.24 9.02
CA THR A 74 8.43 -0.36 10.33
C THR A 74 7.96 0.70 11.34
N ARG A 75 6.83 1.37 11.08
CA ARG A 75 6.20 2.39 11.95
C ARG A 75 7.03 3.67 12.12
N ARG A 76 8.01 3.88 11.25
CA ARG A 76 8.85 5.07 11.18
C ARG A 76 8.19 6.13 10.31
N PHE A 77 6.97 6.52 10.68
CA PHE A 77 6.08 7.31 9.81
C PHE A 77 6.64 8.70 9.49
N ALA A 78 7.29 9.36 10.45
CA ALA A 78 7.89 10.66 10.25
C ALA A 78 9.07 10.60 9.27
N GLU A 79 9.94 9.58 9.38
CA GLU A 79 11.02 9.39 8.41
C GLU A 79 10.49 8.98 7.04
N GLY A 80 9.45 8.14 7.00
CA GLY A 80 8.76 7.77 5.78
C GLY A 80 8.18 8.98 5.06
N LEU A 81 7.47 9.84 5.80
CA LEU A 81 6.91 11.09 5.28
C LEU A 81 8.01 11.98 4.69
N ALA A 82 9.12 12.20 5.43
CA ALA A 82 10.21 13.05 4.95
C ALA A 82 10.81 12.56 3.63
N ASP A 83 11.08 11.26 3.50
CA ASP A 83 11.60 10.67 2.26
C ASP A 83 10.59 10.79 1.11
N LEU A 84 9.31 10.51 1.37
CA LEU A 84 8.26 10.53 0.35
C LEU A 84 7.92 11.93 -0.12
N THR A 85 7.91 12.92 0.78
CA THR A 85 7.77 14.34 0.42
C THR A 85 8.93 14.77 -0.48
N ARG A 86 10.18 14.45 -0.11
CA ARG A 86 11.33 14.79 -0.94
C ARG A 86 11.30 14.10 -2.31
N ALA A 87 10.87 12.84 -2.37
CA ALA A 87 10.69 12.13 -3.63
C ALA A 87 9.62 12.81 -4.52
N ALA A 88 8.49 13.22 -3.93
CA ALA A 88 7.42 13.92 -4.64
C ALA A 88 7.89 15.27 -5.20
N GLU A 89 8.65 16.06 -4.43
CA GLU A 89 9.25 17.32 -4.89
C GLU A 89 10.17 17.13 -6.10
N LEU A 90 11.02 16.10 -6.07
CA LEU A 90 11.97 15.79 -7.14
C LEU A 90 11.30 15.25 -8.41
N LEU A 91 10.09 14.69 -8.29
CA LEU A 91 9.29 14.20 -9.41
C LEU A 91 8.50 15.32 -10.11
N GLU A 92 8.37 16.49 -9.51
CA GLU A 92 7.53 17.56 -10.03
C GLU A 92 8.04 18.04 -11.41
N GLY A 93 7.13 18.08 -12.39
CA GLY A 93 7.46 18.43 -13.78
C GLY A 93 8.10 17.31 -14.62
N LEU A 94 8.35 16.13 -14.05
CA LEU A 94 8.81 14.98 -14.82
C LEU A 94 7.65 14.26 -15.53
N LEU A 95 7.94 13.73 -16.72
CA LEU A 95 7.02 12.86 -17.45
C LEU A 95 6.83 11.53 -16.71
N GLU A 96 5.70 10.86 -16.98
CA GLU A 96 5.41 9.53 -16.44
C GLU A 96 6.61 8.59 -16.63
N TRP A 97 7.00 7.92 -15.55
CA TRP A 97 8.04 6.91 -15.59
C TRP A 97 7.55 5.62 -14.92
N ILE A 98 7.34 4.58 -15.72
CA ILE A 98 7.07 3.22 -15.23
C ILE A 98 8.28 2.70 -14.45
N GLU A 99 8.04 2.28 -13.20
CA GLU A 99 9.10 1.81 -12.32
C GLU A 99 9.76 0.56 -12.90
N PRO A 100 11.06 0.58 -13.25
CA PRO A 100 11.70 -0.53 -13.94
C PRO A 100 11.99 -1.68 -12.98
N ASP A 101 11.77 -2.89 -13.47
CA ASP A 101 12.28 -4.11 -12.85
C ASP A 101 13.73 -4.35 -13.25
N GLY A 102 14.44 -5.12 -12.43
CA GLY A 102 15.81 -5.49 -12.71
C GLY A 102 15.94 -6.47 -13.86
N GLU A 103 17.09 -6.43 -14.53
CA GLU A 103 17.37 -7.26 -15.70
C GLU A 103 17.07 -8.74 -15.44
N GLY A 104 16.26 -9.31 -16.34
CA GLY A 104 15.84 -10.70 -16.32
C GLY A 104 14.82 -11.08 -15.23
N SER A 105 14.25 -10.11 -14.49
CA SER A 105 13.21 -10.36 -13.47
C SER A 105 12.15 -11.35 -13.99
N GLU A 106 11.85 -12.36 -13.17
CA GLU A 106 10.81 -13.37 -13.45
C GLU A 106 9.60 -13.19 -12.54
N LEU A 107 9.57 -12.10 -11.76
CA LEU A 107 8.49 -11.78 -10.84
C LEU A 107 7.36 -11.09 -11.61
N PRO A 108 6.10 -11.45 -11.34
CA PRO A 108 4.94 -10.79 -11.95
C PRO A 108 4.63 -9.48 -11.23
N VAL A 109 5.53 -8.50 -11.31
CA VAL A 109 5.34 -7.18 -10.68
C VAL A 109 4.41 -6.33 -11.55
N PRO A 110 3.32 -5.77 -10.99
CA PRO A 110 2.45 -4.85 -11.73
C PRO A 110 3.21 -3.61 -12.21
N ALA A 111 3.02 -3.25 -13.48
CA ALA A 111 3.69 -2.11 -14.11
C ALA A 111 3.02 -0.79 -13.74
N THR A 112 3.46 -0.20 -12.62
CA THR A 112 2.99 1.09 -12.10
C THR A 112 4.04 2.20 -12.26
N SER A 113 3.62 3.46 -12.31
CA SER A 113 4.54 4.60 -12.40
C SER A 113 5.19 4.92 -11.05
N ILE A 114 6.39 5.49 -11.08
CA ILE A 114 7.07 5.97 -9.87
C ILE A 114 6.27 7.10 -9.22
N GLN A 115 5.60 7.93 -10.03
CA GLN A 115 4.71 8.98 -9.56
C GLN A 115 3.52 8.41 -8.78
N PHE A 116 2.78 7.46 -9.35
CA PHE A 116 1.68 6.78 -8.67
C PHE A 116 2.15 6.20 -7.33
N ASN A 117 3.25 5.43 -7.35
CA ASN A 117 3.79 4.80 -6.15
C ASN A 117 4.22 5.81 -5.08
N THR A 118 4.78 6.95 -5.47
CA THR A 118 5.21 8.01 -4.56
C THR A 118 4.02 8.69 -3.90
N TRP A 119 3.06 9.15 -4.70
CA TRP A 119 1.87 9.82 -4.19
C TRP A 119 0.98 8.90 -3.36
N TYR A 120 0.78 7.64 -3.77
CA TYR A 120 0.04 6.64 -2.99
C TYR A 120 0.57 6.53 -1.57
N HIS A 121 1.90 6.39 -1.43
CA HIS A 121 2.50 6.13 -0.13
C HIS A 121 2.72 7.40 0.68
N LEU A 122 2.93 8.55 0.02
CA LEU A 122 2.91 9.84 0.68
C LEU A 122 1.55 10.10 1.33
N ALA A 123 0.47 9.85 0.58
CA ALA A 123 -0.89 9.95 1.08
C ALA A 123 -1.14 8.99 2.25
N LEU A 124 -0.67 7.74 2.12
CA LEU A 124 -0.74 6.76 3.20
C LEU A 124 0.06 7.20 4.44
N ALA A 125 1.22 7.86 4.28
CA ALA A 125 2.00 8.38 5.40
C ALA A 125 1.20 9.46 6.18
N HIS A 126 0.55 10.38 5.47
CA HIS A 126 -0.35 11.37 6.07
C HIS A 126 -1.56 10.71 6.75
N TYR A 127 -2.20 9.74 6.10
CA TYR A 127 -3.29 8.95 6.68
C TYR A 127 -2.86 8.29 7.99
N LEU A 128 -1.71 7.61 7.96
CA LEU A 128 -1.12 6.94 9.11
C LEU A 128 -0.61 7.92 10.16
N LEU A 129 -0.62 9.24 9.93
CA LEU A 129 -0.34 10.28 10.92
C LEU A 129 -1.60 10.99 11.41
N GLY A 130 -2.77 10.72 10.80
CA GLY A 130 -4.03 11.40 11.10
C GLY A 130 -4.15 12.79 10.45
N ASP A 131 -3.29 13.11 9.49
CA ASP A 131 -3.31 14.37 8.74
C ASP A 131 -4.24 14.23 7.53
N TRP A 132 -5.53 14.37 7.77
CA TRP A 132 -6.57 14.07 6.78
C TRP A 132 -6.55 15.01 5.57
N ASP A 133 -6.25 16.29 5.77
CA ASP A 133 -6.20 17.27 4.69
C ASP A 133 -5.04 16.97 3.72
N ALA A 134 -3.86 16.67 4.26
CA ALA A 134 -2.71 16.32 3.44
C ALA A 134 -2.85 14.92 2.80
N ALA A 135 -3.47 13.96 3.51
CA ALA A 135 -3.78 12.65 2.95
C ALA A 135 -4.73 12.76 1.75
N GLU A 136 -5.81 13.55 1.87
CA GLU A 136 -6.75 13.81 0.78
C GLU A 136 -6.03 14.41 -0.42
N ALA A 137 -5.28 15.49 -0.22
CA ALA A 137 -4.55 16.17 -1.28
C ALA A 137 -3.59 15.22 -2.02
N ALA A 138 -2.82 14.42 -1.28
CA ALA A 138 -1.88 13.47 -1.86
C ALA A 138 -2.58 12.31 -2.59
N TYR A 139 -3.72 11.81 -2.10
CA TYR A 139 -4.50 10.78 -2.81
C TYR A 139 -5.15 11.31 -4.09
N ARG A 140 -5.63 12.55 -4.10
CA ARG A 140 -6.11 13.19 -5.34
C ARG A 140 -4.98 13.30 -6.36
N ARG A 141 -3.78 13.68 -5.93
CA ARG A 141 -2.59 13.67 -6.79
C ARG A 141 -2.19 12.26 -7.23
N CYS A 142 -2.34 11.23 -6.37
CA CYS A 142 -2.15 9.82 -6.76
C CYS A 142 -3.03 9.45 -7.96
N LEU A 143 -4.33 9.79 -7.90
CA LEU A 143 -5.31 9.42 -8.92
C LEU A 143 -4.98 10.00 -10.31
N GLU A 144 -4.27 11.13 -10.39
CA GLU A 144 -3.79 11.69 -11.66
C GLU A 144 -2.75 10.82 -12.36
N TRP A 145 -2.08 9.93 -11.62
CA TRP A 145 -1.07 9.00 -12.12
C TRP A 145 -1.56 7.54 -12.22
N VAL A 146 -2.83 7.29 -11.89
CA VAL A 146 -3.45 5.99 -12.13
C VAL A 146 -3.67 5.83 -13.63
N ARG A 147 -3.11 4.77 -14.19
CA ARG A 147 -3.30 4.45 -15.61
C ARG A 147 -4.74 4.01 -15.88
N ALA A 148 -5.22 4.30 -17.09
CA ALA A 148 -6.58 3.96 -17.50
C ALA A 148 -6.87 2.44 -17.48
N ASP A 149 -5.85 1.59 -17.62
CA ASP A 149 -5.94 0.14 -17.61
C ASP A 149 -5.49 -0.50 -16.28
N ASP A 150 -5.41 0.28 -15.20
CA ASP A 150 -4.99 -0.15 -13.86
C ASP A 150 -6.14 -0.09 -12.83
N PRO A 151 -7.06 -1.08 -12.85
CA PRO A 151 -8.15 -1.14 -11.88
C PRO A 151 -7.67 -1.42 -10.46
N ASP A 152 -6.53 -2.10 -10.26
CA ASP A 152 -5.91 -2.30 -8.95
C ASP A 152 -5.54 -0.94 -8.34
N GLY A 153 -4.77 -0.13 -9.08
CA GLY A 153 -4.35 1.21 -8.66
C GLY A 153 -5.53 2.17 -8.44
N LEU A 154 -6.51 2.17 -9.34
CA LEU A 154 -7.73 2.99 -9.21
C LEU A 154 -8.47 2.68 -7.92
N THR A 155 -8.75 1.40 -7.68
CA THR A 155 -9.57 0.98 -6.54
C THR A 155 -8.82 1.11 -5.23
N ALA A 156 -7.50 0.86 -5.21
CA ALA A 156 -6.67 1.07 -4.03
C ALA A 156 -6.58 2.56 -3.65
N CYS A 157 -6.23 3.46 -4.58
CA CYS A 157 -6.15 4.90 -4.25
C CYS A 157 -7.53 5.48 -3.88
N SER A 158 -8.61 5.03 -4.53
CA SER A 158 -9.96 5.51 -4.22
C SER A 158 -10.47 5.00 -2.86
N ASP A 159 -10.18 3.76 -2.48
CA ASP A 159 -10.58 3.20 -1.20
C ASP A 159 -9.95 3.96 -0.02
N TRP A 160 -8.65 4.24 -0.09
CA TRP A 160 -7.98 5.03 0.95
C TRP A 160 -8.42 6.50 0.96
N LEU A 161 -8.66 7.10 -0.21
CA LEU A 161 -9.23 8.45 -0.30
C LEU A 161 -10.63 8.50 0.34
N TYR A 162 -11.49 7.54 0.02
CA TYR A 162 -12.83 7.42 0.61
C TYR A 162 -12.75 7.35 2.14
N MET A 163 -11.91 6.46 2.67
CA MET A 163 -11.69 6.35 4.11
C MET A 163 -11.17 7.65 4.73
N THR A 164 -10.24 8.34 4.05
CA THR A 164 -9.70 9.64 4.49
C THR A 164 -10.82 10.66 4.65
N LEU A 165 -11.69 10.78 3.64
CA LEU A 165 -12.81 11.73 3.62
C LEU A 165 -13.84 11.39 4.71
N ARG A 166 -14.17 10.11 4.89
CA ARG A 166 -15.06 9.66 5.98
C ARG A 166 -14.49 9.97 7.35
N ARG A 167 -13.18 9.76 7.56
CA ARG A 167 -12.48 10.08 8.82
C ARG A 167 -12.36 11.59 9.07
N LYS A 168 -12.26 12.38 8.01
CA LYS A 168 -12.33 13.86 8.02
C LYS A 168 -13.73 14.39 8.31
N GLY A 169 -14.78 13.59 8.09
CA GLY A 169 -16.18 13.98 8.25
C GLY A 169 -16.82 14.57 7.00
N ASP A 170 -16.17 14.43 5.83
CA ASP A 170 -16.69 14.90 4.53
C ASP A 170 -17.37 13.75 3.77
N GLU A 171 -18.61 13.47 4.16
CA GLU A 171 -19.41 12.40 3.56
C GLU A 171 -19.77 12.68 2.09
N ALA A 172 -20.03 13.95 1.75
CA ALA A 172 -20.39 14.33 0.39
C ALA A 172 -19.25 14.07 -0.60
N ALA A 173 -18.02 14.48 -0.25
CA ALA A 173 -16.85 14.19 -1.09
C ALA A 173 -16.54 12.68 -1.14
N ALA A 174 -16.79 11.95 -0.05
CA ALA A 174 -16.62 10.50 -0.04
C ALA A 174 -17.58 9.80 -1.02
N ASP A 175 -18.84 10.25 -1.09
CA ASP A 175 -19.83 9.72 -2.05
C ASP A 175 -19.45 9.99 -3.51
N GLU A 176 -18.84 11.15 -3.80
CA GLU A 176 -18.30 11.45 -5.14
C GLU A 176 -17.22 10.45 -5.56
N VAL A 177 -16.34 10.06 -4.62
CA VAL A 177 -15.32 9.03 -4.88
C VAL A 177 -15.97 7.70 -5.23
N LEU A 178 -17.01 7.27 -4.49
CA LEU A 178 -17.73 6.03 -4.79
C LEU A 178 -18.44 6.08 -6.14
N ALA A 179 -19.04 7.22 -6.50
CA ALA A 179 -19.76 7.39 -7.76
C ALA A 179 -18.84 7.30 -8.99
N ALA A 180 -17.55 7.63 -8.84
CA ALA A 180 -16.57 7.55 -9.91
C ALA A 180 -16.06 6.13 -10.18
N ILE A 181 -16.33 5.16 -9.31
CA ILE A 181 -15.83 3.78 -9.45
C ILE A 181 -16.68 2.99 -10.46
N PRO A 182 -16.06 2.40 -11.51
CA PRO A 182 -16.78 1.55 -12.44
C PRO A 182 -17.48 0.38 -11.74
N ALA A 183 -18.75 0.17 -12.08
CA ALA A 183 -19.51 -0.98 -11.60
C ALA A 183 -19.25 -2.23 -12.46
N GLY A 184 -19.47 -3.41 -11.89
CA GLY A 184 -19.45 -4.67 -12.62
C GLY A 184 -18.09 -5.15 -13.13
N LEU A 185 -16.97 -4.60 -12.63
CA LEU A 185 -15.64 -5.13 -12.97
C LEU A 185 -15.53 -6.61 -12.53
N PRO A 186 -15.13 -7.52 -13.43
CA PRO A 186 -14.91 -8.92 -13.06
C PRO A 186 -13.63 -9.05 -12.23
N ASP A 187 -13.56 -10.05 -11.35
CA ASP A 187 -12.35 -10.34 -10.56
C ASP A 187 -11.09 -10.50 -11.43
N THR A 188 -11.24 -11.02 -12.66
CA THR A 188 -10.14 -11.18 -13.62
C THR A 188 -9.55 -9.87 -14.14
N ALA A 189 -10.18 -8.73 -13.84
CA ALA A 189 -9.62 -7.41 -14.14
C ALA A 189 -8.48 -7.03 -13.20
N PHE A 190 -8.38 -7.65 -12.03
CA PHE A 190 -7.43 -7.30 -10.98
C PHE A 190 -6.25 -8.26 -10.95
N VAL A 191 -5.03 -7.71 -11.03
CA VAL A 191 -3.79 -8.48 -10.98
C VAL A 191 -3.45 -8.87 -9.53
N GLU A 192 -3.60 -7.93 -8.60
CA GLU A 192 -3.31 -8.15 -7.17
C GLU A 192 -4.54 -8.66 -6.40
N GLY A 193 -5.72 -8.53 -7.02
CA GLY A 193 -6.98 -9.09 -6.55
C GLY A 193 -7.99 -8.02 -6.15
N PRO A 194 -9.29 -8.33 -6.17
CA PRO A 194 -10.36 -7.33 -6.09
C PRO A 194 -10.61 -6.78 -4.67
N SER A 195 -9.69 -6.91 -3.71
CA SER A 195 -9.98 -6.61 -2.29
C SER A 195 -10.41 -5.15 -2.04
N TYR A 196 -9.73 -4.18 -2.65
CA TYR A 196 -10.14 -2.77 -2.55
C TYR A 196 -11.46 -2.50 -3.27
N TYR A 197 -11.68 -3.11 -4.43
CA TYR A 197 -12.95 -3.02 -5.14
C TYR A 197 -14.13 -3.58 -4.34
N ARG A 198 -13.95 -4.71 -3.66
CA ARG A 198 -14.96 -5.31 -2.77
C ARG A 198 -15.30 -4.39 -1.60
N ARG A 199 -14.31 -3.71 -1.02
CA ARG A 199 -14.54 -2.69 0.02
C ARG A 199 -15.34 -1.51 -0.50
N LEU A 200 -14.99 -0.96 -1.66
CA LEU A 200 -15.76 0.11 -2.31
C LEU A 200 -17.21 -0.31 -2.61
N ARG A 201 -17.43 -1.56 -3.00
CA ARG A 201 -18.77 -2.14 -3.19
C ARG A 201 -19.53 -2.31 -1.86
N MET A 202 -18.85 -2.69 -0.79
CA MET A 202 -19.43 -2.72 0.57
C MET A 202 -19.81 -1.30 1.03
N TYR A 203 -18.99 -0.28 0.77
CA TYR A 203 -19.33 1.11 1.07
C TYR A 203 -20.57 1.60 0.30
N ARG A 204 -20.80 1.08 -0.91
CA ARG A 204 -22.04 1.29 -1.70
C ARG A 204 -23.24 0.45 -1.24
N GLY A 205 -23.09 -0.40 -0.22
CA GLY A 205 -24.14 -1.28 0.28
C GLY A 205 -24.41 -2.51 -0.59
N GLU A 206 -23.51 -2.85 -1.53
CA GLU A 206 -23.66 -4.03 -2.39
C GLU A 206 -23.18 -5.33 -1.72
N PHE A 207 -22.38 -5.21 -0.66
CA PHE A 207 -21.93 -6.31 0.19
C PHE A 207 -22.18 -5.97 1.66
N ALA A 208 -22.48 -6.99 2.45
CA ALA A 208 -22.45 -6.89 3.90
C ALA A 208 -20.99 -6.89 4.40
N PRO A 209 -20.67 -6.20 5.51
CA PRO A 209 -19.32 -6.24 6.10
C PRO A 209 -18.81 -7.66 6.37
N GLU A 210 -19.69 -8.57 6.76
CA GLU A 210 -19.38 -9.97 7.04
C GLU A 210 -18.86 -10.72 5.80
N ASP A 211 -19.31 -10.35 4.59
CA ASP A 211 -18.86 -10.94 3.32
C ASP A 211 -17.37 -10.68 3.04
N LEU A 212 -16.80 -9.66 3.68
CA LEU A 212 -15.39 -9.26 3.56
C LEU A 212 -14.52 -9.82 4.70
N LEU A 213 -15.13 -10.18 5.84
CA LEU A 213 -14.44 -10.75 7.00
C LEU A 213 -14.26 -12.27 6.90
N THR A 214 -14.85 -12.93 5.92
CA THR A 214 -14.59 -14.34 5.59
C THR A 214 -13.96 -14.47 4.20
N PRO A 215 -12.74 -13.94 3.99
CA PRO A 215 -12.10 -14.05 2.68
C PRO A 215 -11.79 -15.52 2.38
N ASP A 216 -12.13 -15.97 1.18
CA ASP A 216 -11.54 -17.16 0.58
C ASP A 216 -10.33 -16.74 -0.30
N LEU A 217 -9.45 -17.69 -0.64
CA LEU A 217 -8.36 -17.45 -1.60
C LEU A 217 -8.86 -17.38 -3.06
N GLY A 218 -10.18 -17.37 -3.30
CA GLY A 218 -10.76 -17.30 -4.63
C GLY A 218 -10.21 -16.11 -5.43
N SER A 219 -9.98 -16.34 -6.73
CA SER A 219 -9.39 -15.42 -7.73
C SER A 219 -8.03 -14.77 -7.40
N GLN A 220 -7.50 -14.90 -6.18
CA GLN A 220 -6.30 -14.19 -5.73
C GLN A 220 -5.07 -15.10 -5.64
N VAL A 221 -4.04 -14.76 -6.43
CA VAL A 221 -2.83 -15.60 -6.57
C VAL A 221 -1.66 -15.06 -5.72
N ILE A 222 -1.72 -13.81 -5.25
CA ILE A 222 -0.55 -13.08 -4.75
C ILE A 222 -0.51 -12.96 -3.22
N HIS A 223 -1.66 -12.88 -2.55
CA HIS A 223 -1.75 -12.65 -1.10
C HIS A 223 -2.25 -13.88 -0.33
N ASP A 224 -1.71 -14.10 0.86
CA ASP A 224 -2.26 -15.10 1.79
C ASP A 224 -3.56 -14.61 2.47
N LEU A 225 -4.32 -15.55 3.04
CA LEU A 225 -5.61 -15.25 3.70
C LEU A 225 -5.48 -14.20 4.82
N GLU A 226 -4.39 -14.22 5.58
CA GLU A 226 -4.18 -13.28 6.69
C GLU A 226 -3.97 -11.85 6.17
N THR A 227 -3.24 -11.70 5.06
CA THR A 227 -2.99 -10.41 4.39
C THR A 227 -4.26 -9.88 3.76
N LEU A 228 -5.08 -10.75 3.17
CA LEU A 228 -6.41 -10.38 2.67
C LEU A 228 -7.33 -9.93 3.77
N TYR A 229 -7.34 -10.64 4.89
CA TYR A 229 -8.10 -10.25 6.07
C TYR A 229 -7.60 -8.91 6.63
N ALA A 230 -6.28 -8.66 6.67
CA ALA A 230 -5.76 -7.38 7.13
C ALA A 230 -6.23 -6.21 6.24
N THR A 231 -6.21 -6.38 4.91
CA THR A 231 -6.64 -5.34 3.96
C THR A 231 -8.17 -5.13 3.98
N GLN A 232 -8.96 -6.21 3.89
CA GLN A 232 -10.42 -6.12 3.89
C GLN A 232 -10.98 -5.75 5.27
N GLY A 233 -10.49 -6.43 6.30
CA GLY A 233 -10.86 -6.20 7.69
C GLY A 233 -10.57 -4.78 8.13
N TYR A 234 -9.46 -4.15 7.70
CA TYR A 234 -9.21 -2.75 8.06
C TYR A 234 -10.32 -1.84 7.51
N GLY A 235 -10.74 -2.05 6.25
CA GLY A 235 -11.83 -1.29 5.65
C GLY A 235 -13.15 -1.46 6.38
N VAL A 236 -13.47 -2.68 6.81
CA VAL A 236 -14.67 -3.00 7.59
C VAL A 236 -14.60 -2.35 8.98
N GLY A 237 -13.49 -2.51 9.69
CA GLY A 237 -13.30 -1.91 11.01
C GLY A 237 -13.37 -0.39 10.96
N ASN A 238 -12.75 0.23 9.95
CA ASN A 238 -12.84 1.68 9.74
C ASN A 238 -14.27 2.11 9.42
N TRP A 239 -15.01 1.33 8.64
CA TRP A 239 -16.44 1.57 8.37
C TRP A 239 -17.30 1.53 9.61
N HIS A 240 -17.10 0.56 10.49
CA HIS A 240 -17.76 0.57 11.79
C HIS A 240 -17.39 1.83 12.59
N LEU A 241 -16.10 2.22 12.58
CA LEU A 241 -15.60 3.34 13.36
C LEU A 241 -16.26 4.67 12.98
N TYR A 242 -16.19 5.07 11.71
CA TYR A 242 -16.76 6.37 11.28
C TYR A 242 -18.30 6.37 11.23
N ASN A 243 -18.96 5.21 11.36
CA ASN A 243 -20.41 5.11 11.56
C ASN A 243 -20.80 5.02 13.06
N GLY A 244 -19.85 5.22 13.98
CA GLY A 244 -20.10 5.26 15.43
C GLY A 244 -20.14 3.90 16.12
N GLU A 245 -19.93 2.80 15.41
CA GLU A 245 -19.92 1.43 15.93
C GLU A 245 -18.54 1.06 16.52
N THR A 246 -18.04 1.88 17.44
CA THR A 246 -16.65 1.83 17.97
C THR A 246 -16.27 0.44 18.53
N GLN A 247 -17.19 -0.25 19.21
CA GLN A 247 -16.91 -1.57 19.77
C GLN A 247 -16.69 -2.63 18.68
N ARG A 248 -17.49 -2.60 17.61
CA ARG A 248 -17.32 -3.50 16.45
C ARG A 248 -16.02 -3.19 15.71
N ALA A 249 -15.70 -1.91 15.53
CA ALA A 249 -14.42 -1.50 14.94
C ALA A 249 -13.22 -2.07 15.72
N ARG A 250 -13.24 -1.94 17.05
CA ARG A 250 -12.21 -2.49 17.94
C ARG A 250 -12.08 -4.00 17.78
N GLU A 251 -13.17 -4.75 17.77
CA GLU A 251 -13.15 -6.21 17.62
C GLU A 251 -12.49 -6.65 16.30
N VAL A 252 -12.82 -5.97 15.19
CA VAL A 252 -12.20 -6.23 13.89
C VAL A 252 -10.71 -5.90 13.92
N PHE A 253 -10.31 -4.75 14.47
CA PHE A 253 -8.90 -4.38 14.56
C PHE A 253 -8.10 -5.33 15.45
N GLU A 254 -8.63 -5.76 16.60
CA GLU A 254 -7.98 -6.75 17.47
C GLU A 254 -7.83 -8.09 16.75
N GLN A 255 -8.81 -8.49 15.94
CA GLN A 255 -8.71 -9.70 15.13
C GLN A 255 -7.63 -9.60 14.05
N ILE A 256 -7.48 -8.44 13.39
CA ILE A 256 -6.37 -8.20 12.45
C ILE A 256 -5.02 -8.37 13.17
N LEU A 257 -4.87 -7.83 14.38
CA LEU A 257 -3.62 -7.88 15.13
C LEU A 257 -3.24 -9.29 15.62
N ARG A 258 -4.20 -10.23 15.68
CA ARG A 258 -3.92 -11.66 15.94
C ARG A 258 -3.25 -12.36 14.76
N GLY A 259 -3.36 -11.81 13.54
CA GLY A 259 -2.69 -12.32 12.34
C GLY A 259 -1.19 -12.00 12.31
N ARG A 260 -0.48 -12.56 11.33
CA ARG A 260 0.98 -12.42 11.17
C ARG A 260 1.40 -11.42 10.10
N SER A 261 0.45 -10.85 9.36
CA SER A 261 0.65 -9.86 8.29
C SER A 261 1.05 -8.48 8.81
N LYS A 262 2.01 -8.41 9.74
CA LYS A 262 2.43 -7.20 10.45
C LYS A 262 2.90 -6.07 9.53
N TYR A 263 3.31 -6.36 8.30
CA TYR A 263 3.75 -5.36 7.32
C TYR A 263 2.64 -4.90 6.37
N ALA A 264 1.46 -5.54 6.37
CA ALA A 264 0.33 -5.12 5.56
C ALA A 264 -0.24 -3.80 6.10
N PHE A 265 -0.53 -2.83 5.23
CA PHE A 265 -0.95 -1.49 5.66
C PHE A 265 -2.25 -1.49 6.48
N GLY A 266 -3.20 -2.38 6.17
CA GLY A 266 -4.39 -2.56 7.00
C GLY A 266 -4.08 -3.01 8.44
N TYR A 267 -3.04 -3.85 8.63
CA TYR A 267 -2.54 -4.19 9.97
C TYR A 267 -1.95 -2.97 10.67
N ILE A 268 -1.11 -2.20 9.97
CA ILE A 268 -0.44 -1.01 10.54
C ILE A 268 -1.48 0.03 10.98
N ALA A 269 -2.48 0.27 10.14
CA ALA A 269 -3.53 1.24 10.41
C ALA A 269 -4.46 0.78 11.55
N ALA A 270 -4.85 -0.50 11.59
CA ALA A 270 -5.58 -1.09 12.71
C ALA A 270 -4.81 -0.97 14.04
N GLU A 271 -3.50 -1.21 14.02
CA GLU A 271 -2.61 -1.06 15.18
C GLU A 271 -2.62 0.37 15.71
N ARG A 272 -2.60 1.35 14.80
CA ARG A 272 -2.67 2.76 15.16
C ARG A 272 -4.04 3.14 15.72
N ASP A 273 -5.12 2.77 15.05
CA ASP A 273 -6.48 3.08 15.48
C ASP A 273 -6.76 2.49 16.87
N LEU A 274 -6.30 1.27 17.17
CA LEU A 274 -6.41 0.69 18.52
C LEU A 274 -5.64 1.46 19.58
N ARG A 275 -4.43 1.97 19.25
CA ARG A 275 -3.67 2.83 20.16
C ARG A 275 -4.40 4.13 20.45
N GLU A 276 -4.97 4.76 19.42
CA GLU A 276 -5.76 6.00 19.58
C GLU A 276 -7.04 5.75 20.41
N MET A 277 -7.74 4.64 20.16
CA MET A 277 -8.92 4.23 20.95
C MET A 277 -8.59 3.91 22.42
N GLY A 278 -7.38 3.42 22.70
CA GLY A 278 -6.90 3.15 24.05
C GLY A 278 -6.46 4.41 24.81
N ALA A 279 -6.08 5.46 24.08
CA ALA A 279 -5.58 6.73 24.62
C ALA A 279 -6.67 7.80 24.84
N GLY A 280 -7.95 7.39 24.99
CA GLY A 280 -9.09 8.30 25.15
C GLY A 280 -8.90 9.39 26.23
N PRO A 281 -9.71 10.48 26.21
CA PRO A 281 -9.45 11.78 26.85
C PRO A 281 -9.55 11.73 28.39
N GLY A 282 -8.65 11.00 29.03
CA GLY A 282 -8.62 10.74 30.47
C GLY A 282 -7.53 9.75 30.92
N ALA A 283 -6.59 9.38 30.05
CA ALA A 283 -5.34 8.72 30.42
C ALA A 283 -4.24 9.75 30.71
#